data_AF-A0A4P6JQM3-F1
#
_entry.id   AF-A0A4P6JQM3-F1
#
_cell.length_a   1.000
_cell.length_b   1.000
_cell.length_c   1.000
_cell.angle_alpha   90.00
_cell.angle_beta   90.00
_cell.angle_gamma   90.00
#
_symmetry.space_group_name_H-M   'P 1'
#
loop_
_entity.id
_entity.type
_entity.pdbx_description
1 polymer ?
#
loop_
_entity_poly.entity_id
_entity_poly.type
_entity_poly.pdbx_seq_one_letter_code
_entity_poly.pdbx_strand_id
1 'polypeptide(L)'
;MPCWSYLKSGVGGSERQRQRTDSTHVLARVRAIHRLMCVGEAMRFALNSLAIIAGDWLLAHSDPQWVDRYGHRIEEPRLPRNQQDRQAIAEQIGPDGSQLLADLYAREAPAFFT
;
A
#
# COMPACT_ATOMS: atom_id res chain seq x y z
N MET A 1 0.96 -16.87 -69.37
CA MET A 1 0.72 -16.31 -68.02
C MET A 1 -0.65 -15.62 -68.04
N PRO A 2 -1.56 -15.95 -67.10
CA PRO A 2 -1.51 -15.26 -65.82
C PRO A 2 -1.78 -16.12 -64.55
N CYS A 3 -0.97 -15.84 -63.54
CA CYS A 3 -1.31 -15.55 -62.14
C CYS A 3 -2.19 -16.54 -61.33
N TRP A 4 -1.70 -17.76 -61.09
CA TRP A 4 -2.27 -18.67 -60.06
C TRP A 4 -1.35 -18.91 -58.85
N SER A 5 -0.25 -18.16 -58.70
CA SER A 5 0.73 -18.40 -57.61
C SER A 5 0.38 -17.80 -56.24
N TYR A 6 -0.76 -17.12 -56.06
CA TYR A 6 -1.10 -16.42 -54.81
C TYR A 6 -2.20 -17.11 -53.96
N LEU A 7 -2.38 -18.43 -54.07
CA LEU A 7 -3.39 -19.19 -53.32
C LEU A 7 -2.83 -20.42 -52.58
N LYS A 8 -1.54 -20.44 -52.28
CA LYS A 8 -0.94 -21.41 -51.34
C LYS A 8 0.12 -20.75 -50.45
N SER A 9 -0.33 -19.89 -49.55
CA SER A 9 0.34 -19.70 -48.26
C SER A 9 -0.76 -19.66 -47.22
N GLY A 10 -0.63 -20.56 -46.25
CA GLY A 10 -1.73 -21.07 -45.48
C GLY A 10 -2.56 -19.99 -44.79
N VAL A 11 -3.83 -20.34 -44.62
CA VAL A 11 -4.62 -19.98 -43.44
C VAL A 11 -3.76 -20.32 -42.23
N GLY A 12 -2.92 -19.37 -41.81
CA GLY A 12 -2.20 -19.40 -40.56
C GLY A 12 -3.28 -19.37 -39.50
N GLY A 13 -3.47 -20.51 -38.85
CA GLY A 13 -4.52 -20.71 -37.87
C GLY A 13 -4.59 -19.51 -36.94
N SER A 14 -5.81 -19.10 -36.61
CA SER A 14 -6.08 -18.17 -35.52
C SER A 14 -5.03 -18.39 -34.45
N GLU A 15 -4.10 -17.44 -34.34
CA GLU A 15 -3.34 -17.28 -33.11
C GLU A 15 -4.45 -17.14 -32.08
N ARG A 16 -4.68 -18.21 -31.31
CA ARG A 16 -5.56 -18.15 -30.16
C ARG A 16 -4.89 -17.14 -29.26
N GLN A 17 -5.28 -15.88 -29.39
CA GLN A 17 -4.84 -14.83 -28.49
C GLN A 17 -5.33 -15.29 -27.12
N ARG A 18 -4.38 -15.82 -26.35
CA ARG A 18 -4.63 -16.48 -25.08
C ARG A 18 -5.30 -15.45 -24.20
N GLN A 19 -6.59 -15.65 -23.97
CA GLN A 19 -7.41 -14.71 -23.21
C GLN A 19 -6.76 -14.53 -21.83
N ARG A 20 -6.53 -13.28 -21.45
CA ARG A 20 -5.88 -12.94 -20.18
C ARG A 20 -6.83 -13.23 -19.01
N THR A 21 -6.68 -14.41 -18.42
CA THR A 21 -7.38 -14.82 -17.19
C THR A 21 -6.76 -14.20 -15.92
N ASP A 22 -5.71 -13.40 -16.05
CA ASP A 22 -4.97 -12.75 -14.97
C ASP A 22 -5.56 -11.40 -14.54
N SER A 23 -6.56 -10.86 -15.24
CA SER A 23 -7.17 -9.55 -14.93
C SER A 23 -7.64 -9.42 -13.48
N THR A 24 -8.29 -10.46 -12.95
CA THR A 24 -8.75 -10.48 -11.55
C THR A 24 -7.58 -10.51 -10.56
N HIS A 25 -6.51 -11.26 -10.89
CA HIS A 25 -5.32 -11.35 -10.06
C HIS A 25 -4.56 -10.01 -10.02
N VAL A 26 -4.40 -9.37 -11.17
CA VAL A 26 -3.79 -8.03 -11.28
C VAL A 26 -4.58 -7.01 -10.46
N LEU A 27 -5.91 -6.97 -10.61
CA LEU A 27 -6.75 -6.02 -9.89
C LEU A 27 -6.73 -6.26 -8.36
N ALA A 28 -6.74 -7.51 -7.92
CA ALA A 28 -6.61 -7.85 -6.50
C ALA A 28 -5.26 -7.37 -5.93
N ARG A 29 -4.18 -7.57 -6.68
CA ARG A 29 -2.84 -7.11 -6.30
C ARG A 29 -2.75 -5.59 -6.18
N VAL A 30 -3.27 -4.85 -7.16
CA VAL A 30 -3.28 -3.38 -7.14
C VAL A 30 -4.08 -2.87 -5.94
N ARG A 31 -5.25 -3.45 -5.66
CA ARG A 31 -6.07 -3.08 -4.49
C ARG A 31 -5.35 -3.33 -3.17
N ALA A 32 -4.66 -4.46 -3.03
CA ALA A 32 -3.91 -4.78 -1.82
C ALA A 32 -2.79 -3.76 -1.59
N ILE A 33 -2.03 -3.42 -2.64
CA ILE A 33 -0.96 -2.41 -2.58
C ILE A 33 -1.55 -1.04 -2.24
N HIS A 34 -2.63 -0.64 -2.90
CA HIS A 34 -3.26 0.67 -2.66
C HIS A 34 -3.79 0.81 -1.23
N ARG A 35 -4.43 -0.24 -0.69
CA ARG A 35 -4.90 -0.25 0.70
C ARG A 35 -3.75 -0.10 1.69
N LEU A 36 -2.66 -0.84 1.49
CA LEU A 36 -1.47 -0.73 2.33
C LEU A 36 -0.88 0.68 2.30
N MET A 37 -0.72 1.27 1.10
CA MET A 37 -0.23 2.65 0.98
C MET A 37 -1.16 3.65 1.66
N CYS A 38 -2.48 3.47 1.51
CA CYS A 38 -3.46 4.35 2.12
C CYS A 38 -3.38 4.34 3.66
N VAL A 39 -3.34 3.16 4.29
CA VAL A 39 -3.26 3.09 5.76
C VAL A 39 -1.91 3.56 6.29
N GLY A 40 -0.81 3.25 5.60
CA GLY A 40 0.51 3.72 6.00
C GLY A 40 0.66 5.24 5.86
N GLU A 41 0.12 5.83 4.80
CA GLU A 41 0.15 7.30 4.62
C GLU A 41 -0.79 8.01 5.60
N ALA A 42 -1.91 7.40 5.97
CA ALA A 42 -2.79 7.92 7.03
C ALA A 42 -2.05 7.96 8.39
N MET A 43 -1.34 6.88 8.74
CA MET A 43 -0.51 6.84 9.95
C MET A 43 0.58 7.92 9.91
N ARG A 44 1.33 8.01 8.81
CA ARG A 44 2.34 9.05 8.61
C ARG A 44 1.75 10.46 8.72
N PHE A 45 0.59 10.70 8.13
CA PHE A 45 -0.08 11.99 8.20
C PHE A 45 -0.45 12.34 9.65
N ALA A 46 -1.08 11.42 10.38
CA ALA A 46 -1.45 11.62 11.78
C ALA A 46 -0.23 11.96 12.64
N LEU A 47 0.87 11.20 12.51
CA LEU A 47 2.11 11.44 13.25
C LEU A 47 2.71 12.82 12.93
N ASN A 48 2.74 13.22 11.66
CA ASN A 48 3.24 14.55 11.28
C ASN A 48 2.35 15.67 11.80
N SER A 49 1.02 15.51 11.79
CA SER A 49 0.11 16.48 12.37
C SER A 49 0.33 16.61 13.87
N LEU A 50 0.50 15.50 14.59
CA LEU A 50 0.79 15.49 16.02
C LEU A 50 2.15 16.12 16.34
N ALA A 51 3.17 15.88 15.52
CA ALA A 51 4.48 16.48 15.69
C ALA A 51 4.43 18.03 15.66
N ILE A 52 3.50 18.60 14.88
CA ILE A 52 3.31 20.07 14.78
C ILE A 52 2.64 20.63 16.04
N ILE A 53 1.61 19.96 16.55
CA ILE A 53 0.75 20.52 17.61
C ILE A 53 1.13 20.04 19.03
N ALA A 54 1.81 18.90 19.14
CA ALA A 54 2.05 18.18 20.38
C ALA A 54 3.32 17.31 20.33
N GLY A 55 4.42 17.87 19.80
CA GLY A 55 5.67 17.12 19.58
C GLY A 55 6.22 16.42 20.83
N ASP A 56 6.26 17.11 21.98
CA ASP A 56 6.75 16.53 23.23
C ASP A 56 5.88 15.36 23.73
N TRP A 57 4.56 15.48 23.58
CA TRP A 57 3.62 14.40 23.90
C TRP A 57 3.84 13.21 22.96
N LEU A 58 3.97 13.47 21.66
CA LEU A 58 4.23 12.43 20.68
C LEU A 58 5.54 11.68 20.97
N LEU A 59 6.61 12.38 21.34
CA LEU A 59 7.89 11.76 21.72
C LEU A 59 7.76 10.88 22.96
N ALA A 60 6.90 11.24 23.91
CA ALA A 60 6.68 10.44 25.12
C ALA A 60 5.82 9.18 24.90
N HIS A 61 4.96 9.16 23.87
CA HIS A 61 3.99 8.08 23.63
C HIS A 61 4.31 7.22 22.39
N SER A 62 5.17 7.70 21.50
CA SER A 62 5.53 6.96 20.27
C SER A 62 6.51 5.83 20.51
N ASP A 63 6.34 4.72 19.77
CA ASP A 63 7.39 3.71 19.62
C ASP A 63 8.55 4.33 18.81
N PRO A 64 9.80 4.26 19.29
CA PRO A 64 10.97 4.77 18.57
C PRO A 64 11.08 4.24 17.12
N GLN A 65 10.61 3.02 16.86
CA GLN A 65 10.63 2.42 15.53
C GLN A 65 9.67 3.09 14.55
N TRP A 66 8.71 3.88 15.01
CA TRP A 66 7.78 4.60 14.14
C TRP A 66 8.47 5.64 13.26
N VAL A 67 9.60 6.20 13.70
CA VAL A 67 10.40 7.12 12.86
C VAL A 67 10.91 6.38 11.63
N ASP A 68 11.44 5.19 11.80
CA ASP A 68 11.95 4.38 10.68
C ASP A 68 10.82 3.86 9.80
N ARG A 69 9.69 3.45 10.40
CA ARG A 69 8.53 2.89 9.67
C ARG A 69 7.72 3.93 8.90
N TYR A 70 7.50 5.11 9.48
CA TYR A 70 6.57 6.13 8.98
C TYR A 70 7.23 7.47 8.64
N GLY A 71 8.51 7.67 8.94
CA GLY A 71 9.23 8.91 8.61
C GLY A 71 9.35 9.15 7.10
N HIS A 72 9.33 8.08 6.31
CA HIS A 72 9.29 8.14 4.85
C HIS A 72 7.88 7.98 4.31
N ARG A 73 7.64 8.59 3.13
CA ARG A 73 6.39 8.43 2.40
C ARG A 73 6.17 6.96 2.01
N ILE A 74 4.95 6.47 2.23
CA ILE A 74 4.57 5.11 1.85
C ILE A 74 4.15 5.09 0.38
N GLU A 75 5.02 4.54 -0.47
CA GLU A 75 4.84 4.51 -1.92
C GLU A 75 5.28 3.18 -2.52
N GLU A 76 4.64 2.79 -3.63
CA GLU A 76 4.84 1.48 -4.26
C GLU A 76 6.31 1.11 -4.51
N PRO A 77 7.21 2.02 -4.98
CA PRO A 77 8.62 1.70 -5.17
C PRO A 77 9.36 1.29 -3.90
N ARG A 78 8.92 1.76 -2.73
CA ARG A 78 9.53 1.45 -1.41
C ARG A 78 8.93 0.21 -0.76
N LEU A 79 7.80 -0.30 -1.27
CA LEU A 79 7.17 -1.48 -0.71
C LEU A 79 7.92 -2.76 -1.12
N PRO A 80 7.95 -3.77 -0.24
CA PRO A 80 8.54 -5.05 -0.58
C PRO A 80 7.79 -5.70 -1.74
N ARG A 81 8.54 -6.43 -2.59
CA ARG A 81 8.00 -7.11 -3.77
C ARG A 81 7.18 -8.36 -3.38
N ASN A 82 7.53 -9.01 -2.27
CA ASN A 82 6.83 -10.16 -1.75
C ASN A 82 5.46 -9.76 -1.17
N GLN A 83 4.44 -10.59 -1.39
CA GLN A 83 3.10 -10.38 -0.81
C GLN A 83 3.09 -10.60 0.70
N GLN A 84 3.82 -11.59 1.22
CA GLN A 84 3.85 -11.89 2.66
C GLN A 84 4.45 -10.73 3.45
N ASP A 85 5.56 -10.16 2.99
CA ASP A 85 6.18 -9.01 3.65
C ASP A 85 5.25 -7.78 3.65
N ARG A 86 4.52 -7.54 2.56
CA ARG A 86 3.51 -6.47 2.52
C ARG A 86 2.37 -6.72 3.50
N GLN A 87 1.95 -7.98 3.64
CA GLN A 87 0.92 -8.35 4.61
C GLN A 87 1.41 -8.14 6.04
N ALA A 88 2.66 -8.52 6.34
CA ALA A 88 3.27 -8.26 7.65
C ALA A 88 3.34 -6.77 7.98
N ILE A 89 3.67 -5.91 7.01
CA ILE A 89 3.61 -4.46 7.21
C ILE A 89 2.17 -4.01 7.50
N ALA A 90 1.17 -4.49 6.74
CA ALA A 90 -0.23 -4.13 7.00
C ALA A 90 -0.69 -4.56 8.41
N GLU A 91 -0.28 -5.75 8.84
CA GLU A 91 -0.56 -6.29 10.17
C GLU A 91 0.17 -5.54 11.28
N GLN A 92 1.32 -4.91 10.99
CA GLN A 92 2.02 -4.05 11.94
C GLN A 92 1.36 -2.68 12.08
N ILE A 93 0.86 -2.09 10.98
CA ILE A 93 0.24 -0.76 11.00
C ILE A 93 -1.03 -0.74 11.86
N GLY A 94 -1.80 -1.83 11.87
CA GLY A 94 -3.05 -1.93 12.64
C GLY A 94 -2.85 -1.69 14.15
N PRO A 95 -2.02 -2.50 14.84
CA PRO A 95 -1.67 -2.30 16.24
C PRO A 95 -1.06 -0.92 16.51
N ASP A 96 -0.13 -0.45 15.68
CA ASP A 96 0.49 0.87 15.85
C ASP A 96 -0.56 1.99 15.87
N GLY A 97 -1.48 1.99 14.89
CA GLY A 97 -2.57 2.96 14.82
C GLY A 97 -3.58 2.80 15.95
N SER A 98 -3.88 1.56 16.36
CA SER A 98 -4.77 1.30 17.49
C SER A 98 -4.19 1.81 18.81
N GLN A 99 -2.88 1.65 19.01
CA GLN A 99 -2.18 2.18 20.18
C GLN A 99 -2.23 3.70 20.19
N LEU A 100 -1.89 4.35 19.07
CA LEU A 100 -1.94 5.80 18.95
C LEU A 100 -3.34 6.35 19.27
N LEU A 101 -4.39 5.74 18.74
CA LEU A 101 -5.76 6.16 19.03
C LEU A 101 -6.11 5.96 20.51
N ALA A 102 -5.72 4.83 21.12
CA ALA A 102 -5.95 4.60 22.54
C ALA A 102 -5.30 5.69 23.41
N ASP A 103 -4.06 6.09 23.08
CA ASP A 103 -3.34 7.14 23.79
C ASP A 103 -3.98 8.53 23.59
N LEU A 104 -4.46 8.84 22.38
CA LEU A 104 -5.15 10.09 22.07
C LEU A 104 -6.49 10.23 22.80
N TYR A 105 -7.19 9.12 23.02
CA TYR A 105 -8.47 9.08 23.75
C TYR A 105 -8.30 8.78 25.25
N ALA A 106 -7.07 8.61 25.73
CA ALA A 106 -6.79 8.45 27.15
C ALA A 106 -7.12 9.74 27.91
N ARG A 107 -7.44 9.60 29.20
CA ARG A 107 -7.79 10.76 30.04
C ARG A 107 -6.59 11.70 30.26
N GLU A 108 -5.41 11.14 30.18
CA GLU A 108 -4.11 11.81 30.33
C GLU A 108 -3.68 12.53 29.06
N ALA A 109 -4.44 12.40 27.96
CA ALA A 109 -4.18 13.09 26.72
C ALA A 109 -4.35 14.62 26.89
N PRO A 110 -3.56 15.42 26.16
CA PRO A 110 -3.70 16.87 26.14
C PRO A 110 -5.15 17.31 25.92
N ALA A 111 -5.65 18.20 26.78
CA ALA A 111 -7.05 18.61 26.80
C ALA A 111 -7.54 19.26 25.49
N PHE A 112 -6.64 19.69 24.60
CA PHE A 112 -7.01 20.26 23.30
C PHE A 112 -7.26 19.21 22.20
N PHE A 113 -7.05 17.92 22.47
CA PHE A 113 -7.43 16.83 21.56
C PHE A 113 -8.92 16.47 21.63
N THR A 114 -9.61 16.87 22.71
CA THR A 114 -11.03 16.59 23.00
C THR A 114 -11.85 17.86 23.11
#